data_AF-A0A8T9MZ73-F1
#
_entry.id   AF-A0A8T9MZ73-F1
#
_cell.length_a   1.000
_cell.length_b   1.000
_cell.length_c   1.000
_cell.angle_alpha   90.00
_cell.angle_beta   90.00
_cell.angle_gamma   90.00
#
_symmetry.space_group_name_H-M   'P 1'
#
loop_
_entity.id
_entity.type
_entity.pdbx_description
1 polymer ?
#
loop_
_entity_poly.entity_id
_entity_poly.type
_entity_poly.pdbx_seq_one_letter_code
_entity_poly.pdbx_strand_id
1 'polypeptide(L)'
;MEALSLLKRNEALRVNPTVADIDITTGGSSWLWAVFSLMSATGLGCMFWGMKTSRGERTFHYLSAAIMATASIAYFSMASDLGATAVRVEYLRDYRPQPDGSLPTRSIWYARYIDWTITTPLLLLEILLVSGLPLSTIFVTIFFDLVMIITGLIGALVPSRYKWGYFTFGCVAMLYVFWVIFVPGLKSASHLGPEFKKAYLYSAVMLSTLWFLYPIAWGVADGGNVISPTKEMVFYGVLDVLAKPVFTLFHLFSLRKCNYSSLHLRSGKFSDYEDVVSHGTTPRSVEAAKKMEANGHHTGVIANSNNAPNSTTTAANATAGPGTGTATGIHPNEPHGIIGHDKFGAKNATGNPGIEAAPAMRQAHATQ
;
A
#
# COMPACT_ATOMS: atom_id res chain seq x y z
N MET A 1 -13.67 -7.87 48.00
CA MET A 1 -14.50 -6.88 47.28
C MET A 1 -13.68 -5.80 46.56
N GLU A 2 -12.34 -5.77 46.65
CA GLU A 2 -11.52 -4.75 45.94
C GLU A 2 -11.22 -5.07 44.47
N ALA A 3 -11.18 -6.35 44.05
CA ALA A 3 -10.93 -6.69 42.64
C ALA A 3 -12.05 -6.22 41.68
N LEU A 4 -13.25 -5.96 42.21
CA LEU A 4 -14.40 -5.47 41.45
C LEU A 4 -14.41 -3.95 41.27
N SER A 5 -13.56 -3.19 41.98
CA SER A 5 -13.50 -1.72 41.86
C SER A 5 -12.69 -1.26 40.64
N LEU A 6 -11.77 -2.09 40.14
CA LEU A 6 -11.02 -1.82 38.90
C LEU A 6 -11.90 -1.91 37.64
N LEU A 7 -12.97 -2.73 37.67
CA LEU A 7 -13.91 -2.90 36.56
C LEU A 7 -14.83 -1.70 36.32
N LYS A 8 -14.89 -0.74 37.25
CA LYS A 8 -15.84 0.38 37.24
C LYS A 8 -15.17 1.75 37.08
N ARG A 9 -14.03 1.83 36.38
CA ARG A 9 -13.31 3.10 36.12
C ARG A 9 -13.48 3.65 34.71
N ASN A 10 -14.11 2.92 33.79
CA ASN A 10 -14.32 3.42 32.45
C ASN A 10 -15.54 4.35 32.40
N GLU A 11 -15.27 5.64 32.53
CA GLU A 11 -16.26 6.72 32.50
C GLU A 11 -16.37 7.37 31.10
N ALA A 12 -15.81 6.75 30.04
CA ALA A 12 -15.74 7.35 28.70
C ALA A 12 -17.12 7.81 28.21
N LEU A 13 -18.13 6.93 28.25
CA LEU A 13 -19.50 7.23 27.84
C LEU A 13 -20.24 8.23 28.73
N ARG A 14 -19.75 8.45 29.95
CA ARG A 14 -20.29 9.48 30.85
C ARG A 14 -19.69 10.85 30.54
N VAL A 15 -18.41 10.88 30.16
CA VAL A 15 -17.68 12.12 29.83
C VAL A 15 -18.01 12.59 28.43
N ASN A 16 -18.00 11.67 27.47
CA ASN A 16 -18.36 11.88 26.08
C ASN A 16 -19.65 11.10 25.82
N PRO A 17 -20.81 11.77 25.63
CA PRO A 17 -22.08 11.09 25.45
C PRO A 17 -22.19 10.49 24.04
N THR A 18 -22.88 9.34 23.97
CA THR A 18 -23.18 8.61 22.73
C THR A 18 -23.87 9.50 21.69
N VAL A 19 -23.54 9.28 20.41
CA VAL A 19 -24.02 10.13 19.30
C VAL A 19 -25.29 9.62 18.64
N ALA A 20 -25.67 8.36 18.86
CA ALA A 20 -26.82 7.72 18.19
C ALA A 20 -27.73 6.94 19.15
N ASP A 21 -28.92 6.57 18.67
CA ASP A 21 -29.90 5.77 19.42
C ASP A 21 -29.42 4.33 19.64
N ILE A 22 -28.72 3.78 18.64
CA ILE A 22 -28.10 2.46 18.65
C ILE A 22 -26.59 2.68 18.68
N ASP A 23 -26.00 2.54 19.88
CA ASP A 23 -24.60 2.88 20.12
C ASP A 23 -23.85 1.79 20.91
N ILE A 24 -22.57 2.03 21.18
CA ILE A 24 -21.73 1.15 22.00
C ILE A 24 -22.11 1.20 23.47
N THR A 25 -21.65 0.20 24.22
CA THR A 25 -21.79 0.11 25.67
C THR A 25 -20.44 0.35 26.35
N THR A 26 -20.43 0.56 27.66
CA THR A 26 -19.18 0.67 28.45
C THR A 26 -18.29 -0.56 28.28
N GLY A 27 -18.88 -1.74 28.06
CA GLY A 27 -18.15 -2.95 27.71
C GLY A 27 -17.42 -2.86 26.37
N GLY A 28 -18.09 -2.30 25.34
CA GLY A 28 -17.49 -2.02 24.04
C GLY A 28 -16.33 -1.03 24.13
N SER A 29 -16.50 0.08 24.85
CA SER A 29 -15.42 1.04 25.10
C SER A 29 -14.24 0.40 25.86
N SER A 30 -14.51 -0.44 26.86
CA SER A 30 -13.45 -1.13 27.62
C SER A 30 -12.64 -2.10 26.76
N TRP A 31 -13.29 -2.80 25.83
CA TRP A 31 -12.62 -3.62 24.83
C TRP A 31 -11.71 -2.78 23.92
N LEU A 32 -12.20 -1.64 23.44
CA LEU A 32 -11.40 -0.73 22.61
C LEU A 32 -10.16 -0.19 23.34
N TRP A 33 -10.26 0.09 24.65
CA TRP A 33 -9.09 0.46 25.48
C TRP A 33 -8.04 -0.66 25.55
N ALA A 34 -8.47 -1.92 25.62
CA ALA A 34 -7.56 -3.06 25.59
C ALA A 34 -6.83 -3.15 24.23
N VAL A 35 -7.56 -2.97 23.12
CA VAL A 35 -6.96 -2.97 21.78
C VAL A 35 -6.01 -1.78 21.61
N PHE A 36 -6.38 -0.58 22.05
CA PHE A 36 -5.49 0.60 22.10
C PHE A 36 -4.16 0.28 22.78
N SER A 37 -4.24 -0.34 23.98
CA SER A 37 -3.05 -0.66 24.78
C SER A 37 -2.15 -1.67 24.06
N LEU A 38 -2.75 -2.68 23.43
CA LEU A 38 -2.04 -3.69 22.64
C LEU A 38 -1.35 -3.10 21.40
N MET A 39 -2.06 -2.25 20.65
CA MET A 39 -1.50 -1.54 19.49
C MET A 39 -0.32 -0.66 19.91
N SER A 40 -0.50 0.13 20.96
CA SER A 40 0.54 1.03 21.48
C SER A 40 1.78 0.26 21.95
N ALA A 41 1.59 -0.79 22.74
CA ALA A 41 2.70 -1.62 23.23
C ALA A 41 3.46 -2.31 22.10
N THR A 42 2.72 -2.86 21.11
CA THR A 42 3.35 -3.49 19.94
C THR A 42 4.10 -2.47 19.10
N GLY A 43 3.54 -1.27 18.89
CA GLY A 43 4.18 -0.20 18.13
C GLY A 43 5.50 0.25 18.75
N LEU A 44 5.53 0.44 20.07
CA LEU A 44 6.75 0.74 20.82
C LEU A 44 7.77 -0.40 20.71
N GLY A 45 7.31 -1.65 20.79
CA GLY A 45 8.15 -2.84 20.60
C GLY A 45 8.80 -2.90 19.21
N CYS A 46 8.01 -2.70 18.15
CA CYS A 46 8.51 -2.65 16.77
C CYS A 46 9.49 -1.50 16.54
N MET A 47 9.21 -0.31 17.11
CA MET A 47 10.12 0.83 17.05
C MET A 47 11.45 0.54 17.76
N PHE A 48 11.40 -0.02 18.98
CA PHE A 48 12.60 -0.39 19.73
C PHE A 48 13.43 -1.47 19.04
N TRP A 49 12.77 -2.47 18.45
CA TRP A 49 13.44 -3.45 17.61
C TRP A 49 14.09 -2.78 16.38
N GLY A 50 13.37 -1.91 15.67
CA GLY A 50 13.90 -1.17 14.53
C GLY A 50 15.15 -0.35 14.86
N MET A 51 15.21 0.28 16.04
CA MET A 51 16.40 1.02 16.49
C MET A 51 17.64 0.13 16.67
N LYS A 52 17.46 -1.15 16.98
CA LYS A 52 18.55 -2.15 17.12
C LYS A 52 18.93 -2.82 15.80
N THR A 53 18.10 -2.72 14.78
CA THR A 53 18.34 -3.28 13.44
C THR A 53 19.30 -2.37 12.63
N SER A 54 20.02 -2.93 11.66
CA SER A 54 20.92 -2.14 10.79
C SER A 54 20.13 -1.11 9.95
N ARG A 55 20.74 0.02 9.58
CA ARG A 55 20.02 1.16 8.94
C ARG A 55 19.27 0.75 7.65
N GLY A 56 19.81 -0.17 6.86
CA GLY A 56 19.21 -0.63 5.59
C GLY A 56 18.08 -1.64 5.72
N GLU A 57 17.80 -2.13 6.94
CA GLU A 57 16.82 -3.20 7.19
C GLU A 57 15.65 -2.71 8.05
N ARG A 58 15.61 -1.42 8.42
CA ARG A 58 14.60 -0.85 9.33
C ARG A 58 13.27 -0.52 8.68
N THR A 59 13.20 -0.51 7.34
CA THR A 59 12.01 -0.05 6.60
C THR A 59 10.73 -0.73 7.08
N PHE A 60 10.76 -2.05 7.20
CA PHE A 60 9.59 -2.83 7.65
C PHE A 60 9.28 -2.60 9.14
N HIS A 61 10.29 -2.43 10.00
CA HIS A 61 10.03 -2.05 11.41
C HIS A 61 9.36 -0.69 11.53
N TYR A 62 9.76 0.28 10.72
CA TYR A 62 9.17 1.62 10.71
C TYR A 62 7.77 1.64 10.10
N LEU A 63 7.53 0.88 9.02
CA LEU A 63 6.18 0.66 8.49
C LEU A 63 5.27 0.04 9.57
N SER A 64 5.71 -1.04 10.20
CA SER A 64 4.99 -1.71 11.29
C SER A 64 4.71 -0.76 12.47
N ALA A 65 5.69 0.04 12.88
CA ALA A 65 5.50 1.03 13.94
C ALA A 65 4.50 2.13 13.53
N ALA A 66 4.52 2.60 12.28
CA ALA A 66 3.56 3.58 11.77
C ALA A 66 2.13 3.02 11.69
N ILE A 67 1.98 1.75 11.32
CA ILE A 67 0.69 1.04 11.34
C ILE A 67 0.14 1.00 12.77
N MET A 68 0.96 0.58 13.75
CA MET A 68 0.54 0.50 15.15
C MET A 68 0.23 1.88 15.75
N ALA A 69 1.03 2.90 15.42
CA ALA A 69 0.82 4.25 15.93
C ALA A 69 -0.51 4.84 15.43
N THR A 70 -0.79 4.73 14.13
CA THR A 70 -2.06 5.18 13.55
C THR A 70 -3.24 4.43 14.17
N ALA A 71 -3.16 3.10 14.25
CA ALA A 71 -4.22 2.28 14.87
C ALA A 71 -4.42 2.67 16.34
N SER A 72 -3.36 2.90 17.11
CA SER A 72 -3.49 3.32 18.51
C SER A 72 -4.26 4.63 18.66
N ILE A 73 -4.01 5.63 17.81
CA ILE A 73 -4.74 6.91 17.86
C ILE A 73 -6.22 6.70 17.56
N ALA A 74 -6.55 5.90 16.54
CA ALA A 74 -7.94 5.61 16.21
C ALA A 74 -8.66 4.82 17.31
N TYR A 75 -8.01 3.79 17.88
CA TYR A 75 -8.58 3.03 18.99
C TYR A 75 -8.72 3.88 20.26
N PHE A 76 -7.81 4.82 20.53
CA PHE A 76 -7.97 5.80 21.61
C PHE A 76 -9.22 6.67 21.40
N SER A 77 -9.41 7.17 20.17
CA SER A 77 -10.61 7.95 19.81
C SER A 77 -11.88 7.13 20.06
N MET A 78 -11.96 5.94 19.47
CA MET A 78 -13.16 5.09 19.58
C MET A 78 -13.41 4.64 21.02
N ALA A 79 -12.36 4.28 21.78
CA ALA A 79 -12.48 3.89 23.19
C ALA A 79 -12.97 5.04 24.08
N SER A 80 -12.65 6.28 23.70
CA SER A 80 -13.10 7.50 24.37
C SER A 80 -14.50 7.95 23.93
N ASP A 81 -15.22 7.14 23.13
CA ASP A 81 -16.52 7.51 22.51
C ASP A 81 -16.44 8.73 21.58
N LEU A 82 -15.32 8.85 20.85
CA LEU A 82 -15.09 9.90 19.88
C LEU A 82 -14.90 9.32 18.48
N GLY A 83 -15.21 10.10 17.45
CA GLY A 83 -14.98 9.68 16.06
C GLY A 83 -16.11 8.85 15.44
N ALA A 84 -17.34 9.07 15.91
CA ALA A 84 -18.56 8.49 15.37
C ALA A 84 -19.55 9.57 14.90
N THR A 85 -20.46 9.18 14.01
CA THR A 85 -21.60 10.00 13.57
C THR A 85 -22.87 9.17 13.53
N ALA A 86 -24.02 9.81 13.70
CA ALA A 86 -25.32 9.14 13.68
C ALA A 86 -25.86 9.00 12.25
N VAL A 87 -26.20 7.79 11.85
CA VAL A 87 -26.82 7.51 10.53
C VAL A 87 -28.11 6.74 10.74
N ARG A 88 -29.20 7.18 10.11
CA ARG A 88 -30.48 6.48 10.19
C ARG A 88 -30.39 5.08 9.59
N VAL A 89 -30.91 4.08 10.29
CA VAL A 89 -30.84 2.69 9.82
C VAL A 89 -31.79 2.44 8.66
N GLU A 90 -31.36 1.59 7.71
CA GLU A 90 -32.25 1.03 6.69
C GLU A 90 -33.09 -0.11 7.27
N TYR A 91 -32.45 -0.95 8.10
CA TYR A 91 -33.04 -2.15 8.67
C TYR A 91 -33.23 -1.98 10.18
N LEU A 92 -34.49 -2.05 10.63
CA LEU A 92 -34.86 -1.87 12.03
C LEU A 92 -34.38 -3.04 12.93
N ARG A 93 -34.38 -4.27 12.42
CA ARG A 93 -34.02 -5.50 13.17
C ARG A 93 -34.79 -5.59 14.50
N ASP A 94 -34.08 -5.73 15.61
CA ASP A 94 -34.64 -5.88 16.96
C ASP A 94 -34.96 -4.53 17.64
N TYR A 95 -34.71 -3.41 16.97
CA TYR A 95 -34.96 -2.07 17.50
C TYR A 95 -36.39 -1.61 17.22
N ARG A 96 -36.82 -0.52 17.86
CA ARG A 96 -38.15 0.06 17.67
C ARG A 96 -38.04 1.42 16.98
N PRO A 97 -39.07 1.86 16.24
CA PRO A 97 -39.14 3.24 15.79
C PRO A 97 -39.14 4.19 16.99
N GLN A 98 -38.67 5.41 16.74
CA GLN A 98 -38.70 6.48 17.72
C GLN A 98 -40.15 6.93 18.00
N PRO A 99 -40.42 7.63 19.11
CA PRO A 99 -41.77 8.09 19.45
C PRO A 99 -42.44 8.96 18.37
N ASP A 100 -41.65 9.62 17.53
CA ASP A 100 -42.09 10.43 16.39
C ASP A 100 -42.36 9.61 15.09
N GLY A 101 -42.20 8.29 15.16
CA GLY A 101 -42.35 7.37 14.03
C GLY A 101 -41.12 7.25 13.13
N SER A 102 -40.04 8.00 13.39
CA SER A 102 -38.80 7.92 12.60
C SER A 102 -38.00 6.65 12.93
N LEU A 103 -37.20 6.18 11.96
CA LEU A 103 -36.27 5.08 12.21
C LEU A 103 -35.11 5.56 13.12
N PRO A 104 -34.65 4.72 14.06
CA PRO A 104 -33.55 5.08 14.95
C PRO A 104 -32.25 5.27 14.17
N THR A 105 -31.33 5.99 14.78
CA THR A 105 -29.96 6.19 14.29
C THR A 105 -29.01 5.16 14.87
N ARG A 106 -27.98 4.82 14.10
CA ARG A 106 -26.88 3.95 14.50
C ARG A 106 -25.57 4.73 14.45
N SER A 107 -24.70 4.49 15.43
CA SER A 107 -23.33 5.01 15.44
C SER A 107 -22.54 4.43 14.26
N ILE A 108 -21.99 5.28 13.40
CA ILE A 108 -21.03 4.92 12.35
C ILE A 108 -19.67 5.50 12.71
N TRP A 109 -18.70 4.61 12.90
CA TRP A 109 -17.39 4.93 13.49
C TRP A 109 -16.38 5.32 12.41
N TYR A 110 -16.50 6.55 11.89
CA TYR A 110 -15.67 7.05 10.80
C TYR A 110 -14.17 7.07 11.15
N ALA A 111 -13.79 7.19 12.44
CA ALA A 111 -12.40 7.11 12.88
C ALA A 111 -11.69 5.81 12.42
N ARG A 112 -12.44 4.70 12.32
CA ARG A 112 -11.91 3.43 11.82
C ARG A 112 -11.52 3.49 10.35
N TYR A 113 -12.32 4.15 9.53
CA TYR A 113 -12.02 4.30 8.11
C TYR A 113 -10.85 5.27 7.89
N ILE A 114 -10.66 6.26 8.77
CA ILE A 114 -9.47 7.10 8.77
C ILE A 114 -8.22 6.27 9.11
N ASP A 115 -8.28 5.40 10.13
CA ASP A 115 -7.23 4.41 10.39
C ASP A 115 -6.92 3.61 9.14
N TRP A 116 -7.92 2.93 8.58
CA TRP A 116 -7.72 2.04 7.44
C TRP A 116 -7.19 2.75 6.21
N THR A 117 -7.63 3.98 5.93
CA THR A 117 -7.12 4.79 4.80
C THR A 117 -5.60 4.96 4.86
N ILE A 118 -5.00 4.91 6.05
CA ILE A 118 -3.55 5.01 6.27
C ILE A 118 -2.95 3.61 6.44
N THR A 119 -3.55 2.73 7.24
CA THR A 119 -2.95 1.46 7.63
C THR A 119 -3.07 0.37 6.58
N THR A 120 -4.12 0.33 5.76
CA THR A 120 -4.23 -0.67 4.68
C THR A 120 -3.20 -0.43 3.57
N PRO A 121 -2.90 0.82 3.15
CA PRO A 121 -1.77 1.06 2.26
C PRO A 121 -0.42 0.63 2.86
N LEU A 122 -0.19 0.90 4.14
CA LEU A 122 1.05 0.53 4.82
C LEU A 122 1.20 -1.00 4.96
N LEU A 123 0.11 -1.71 5.28
CA LEU A 123 0.09 -3.18 5.31
C LEU A 123 0.36 -3.79 3.93
N LEU A 124 -0.16 -3.17 2.86
CA LEU A 124 0.16 -3.58 1.49
C LEU A 124 1.62 -3.28 1.16
N LEU A 125 2.16 -2.13 1.57
CA LEU A 125 3.57 -1.82 1.35
C LEU A 125 4.50 -2.85 2.02
N GLU A 126 4.19 -3.32 3.23
CA GLU A 126 4.94 -4.41 3.90
C GLU A 126 5.12 -5.62 2.97
N ILE A 127 4.05 -6.12 2.35
CA ILE A 127 4.15 -7.29 1.47
C ILE A 127 4.66 -6.96 0.06
N LEU A 128 4.23 -5.84 -0.52
CA LEU A 128 4.53 -5.53 -1.93
C LEU A 128 5.98 -5.08 -2.11
N LEU A 129 6.58 -4.40 -1.13
CA LEU A 129 8.01 -4.07 -1.18
C LEU A 129 8.88 -5.33 -1.13
N VAL A 130 8.45 -6.37 -0.40
CA VAL A 130 9.15 -7.68 -0.35
C VAL A 130 9.03 -8.43 -1.68
N SER A 131 7.99 -8.18 -2.47
CA SER A 131 7.80 -8.85 -3.76
C SER A 131 8.72 -8.32 -4.88
N GLY A 132 9.31 -7.14 -4.73
CA GLY A 132 10.09 -6.48 -5.79
C GLY A 132 9.25 -6.03 -6.98
N LEU A 133 7.94 -5.83 -6.81
CA LEU A 133 7.07 -5.34 -7.88
C LEU A 133 7.49 -3.93 -8.35
N PRO A 134 7.24 -3.58 -9.64
CA PRO A 134 7.43 -2.21 -10.12
C PRO A 134 6.61 -1.21 -9.29
N LEU A 135 7.21 -0.05 -9.01
CA LEU A 135 6.53 1.01 -8.24
C LEU A 135 5.20 1.44 -8.87
N SER A 136 5.07 1.38 -10.20
CA SER A 136 3.82 1.66 -10.90
C SER A 136 2.71 0.69 -10.52
N THR A 137 3.01 -0.61 -10.41
CA THR A 137 2.05 -1.64 -9.97
C THR A 137 1.70 -1.43 -8.50
N ILE A 138 2.69 -1.15 -7.65
CA ILE A 138 2.45 -0.84 -6.24
C ILE A 138 1.51 0.36 -6.10
N PHE A 139 1.79 1.45 -6.81
CA PHE A 139 0.98 2.67 -6.78
C PHE A 139 -0.48 2.42 -7.17
N VAL A 140 -0.72 1.73 -8.30
CA VAL A 140 -2.10 1.42 -8.73
C VAL A 140 -2.80 0.50 -7.72
N THR A 141 -2.06 -0.43 -7.10
CA THR A 141 -2.63 -1.31 -6.06
C THR A 141 -3.05 -0.52 -4.83
N ILE A 142 -2.23 0.43 -4.38
CA ILE A 142 -2.55 1.34 -3.27
C ILE A 142 -3.75 2.22 -3.64
N PHE A 143 -3.86 2.69 -4.89
CA PHE A 143 -5.04 3.45 -5.32
C PHE A 143 -6.33 2.63 -5.18
N PHE A 144 -6.34 1.37 -5.64
CA PHE A 144 -7.52 0.51 -5.48
C PHE A 144 -7.80 0.14 -4.02
N ASP A 145 -6.77 0.01 -3.18
CA ASP A 145 -6.94 -0.10 -1.73
C ASP A 145 -7.64 1.12 -1.12
N LEU A 146 -7.25 2.34 -1.52
CA LEU A 146 -7.94 3.56 -1.09
C LEU A 146 -9.39 3.60 -1.58
N VAL A 147 -9.66 3.19 -2.83
CA VAL A 147 -11.03 3.08 -3.35
C VAL A 147 -11.86 2.13 -2.49
N MET A 148 -11.30 1.00 -2.08
CA MET A 148 -11.96 0.04 -1.19
C MET A 148 -12.37 0.69 0.14
N ILE A 149 -11.47 1.42 0.80
CA ILE A 149 -11.78 2.05 2.10
C ILE A 149 -12.76 3.23 1.95
N ILE A 150 -12.55 4.10 0.97
CA ILE A 150 -13.37 5.30 0.76
C ILE A 150 -14.81 4.91 0.41
N THR A 151 -15.00 3.93 -0.48
CA THR A 151 -16.35 3.44 -0.81
C THR A 151 -17.01 2.77 0.38
N GLY A 152 -16.27 2.02 1.21
CA GLY A 152 -16.78 1.47 2.46
C GLY A 152 -17.30 2.53 3.44
N LEU A 153 -16.56 3.64 3.59
CA LEU A 153 -16.98 4.78 4.43
C LEU A 153 -18.21 5.46 3.86
N ILE A 154 -18.20 5.82 2.57
CA ILE A 154 -19.34 6.48 1.93
C ILE A 154 -20.59 5.60 2.05
N GLY A 155 -20.47 4.29 1.79
CA GLY A 155 -21.56 3.35 1.96
C GLY A 155 -22.11 3.32 3.39
N ALA A 156 -21.24 3.36 4.41
CA ALA A 156 -21.68 3.36 5.82
C ALA A 156 -22.46 4.63 6.18
N LEU A 157 -22.17 5.74 5.50
CA LEU A 157 -22.85 7.03 5.68
C LEU A 157 -24.14 7.17 4.87
N VAL A 158 -24.44 6.24 3.96
CA VAL A 158 -25.65 6.26 3.14
C VAL A 158 -26.79 5.54 3.87
N PRO A 159 -27.91 6.21 4.21
CA PRO A 159 -29.03 5.57 4.91
C PRO A 159 -29.84 4.61 4.01
N SER A 160 -29.85 4.85 2.71
CA SER A 160 -30.69 4.12 1.76
C SER A 160 -29.99 2.88 1.19
N ARG A 161 -30.75 2.06 0.45
CA ARG A 161 -30.25 0.89 -0.28
C ARG A 161 -29.06 1.15 -1.21
N TYR A 162 -28.81 2.40 -1.59
CA TYR A 162 -27.66 2.78 -2.42
C TYR A 162 -26.31 2.44 -1.77
N LYS A 163 -26.25 2.26 -0.44
CA LYS A 163 -25.05 1.80 0.27
C LYS A 163 -24.47 0.51 -0.32
N TRP A 164 -25.31 -0.39 -0.82
CA TRP A 164 -24.88 -1.66 -1.40
C TRP A 164 -24.16 -1.50 -2.75
N GLY A 165 -24.38 -0.39 -3.46
CA GLY A 165 -23.60 -0.02 -4.64
C GLY A 165 -22.15 0.28 -4.25
N TYR A 166 -21.94 1.10 -3.21
CA TYR A 166 -20.61 1.39 -2.67
C TYR A 166 -19.92 0.15 -2.11
N PHE A 167 -20.66 -0.70 -1.39
CA PHE A 167 -20.16 -2.01 -0.94
C PHE A 167 -19.64 -2.86 -2.11
N THR A 168 -20.38 -2.89 -3.22
CA THR A 168 -19.99 -3.64 -4.42
C THR A 168 -18.71 -3.07 -5.04
N PHE A 169 -18.60 -1.74 -5.17
CA PHE A 169 -17.39 -1.10 -5.67
C PHE A 169 -16.17 -1.41 -4.79
N GLY A 170 -16.34 -1.38 -3.47
CA GLY A 170 -15.28 -1.73 -2.53
C GLY A 170 -14.84 -3.20 -2.65
N CYS A 171 -15.79 -4.14 -2.78
CA CYS A 171 -15.49 -5.55 -3.00
C CYS A 171 -14.74 -5.78 -4.31
N VAL A 172 -15.14 -5.12 -5.41
CA VAL A 172 -14.45 -5.23 -6.70
C VAL A 172 -13.02 -4.69 -6.62
N ALA A 173 -12.82 -3.56 -5.93
CA ALA A 173 -11.48 -3.02 -5.69
C ALA A 173 -10.62 -3.98 -4.85
N MET A 174 -11.19 -4.60 -3.82
CA MET A 174 -10.51 -5.63 -3.02
C MET A 174 -10.08 -6.84 -3.87
N LEU A 175 -10.94 -7.30 -4.78
CA LEU A 175 -10.60 -8.41 -5.70
C LEU A 175 -9.43 -8.05 -6.62
N TYR A 176 -9.35 -6.80 -7.08
CA TYR A 176 -8.19 -6.32 -7.83
C TYR A 176 -6.90 -6.36 -6.99
N VAL A 177 -6.95 -5.88 -5.74
CA VAL A 177 -5.81 -5.95 -4.81
C VAL A 177 -5.36 -7.40 -4.61
N PHE A 178 -6.29 -8.33 -4.37
CA PHE A 178 -5.99 -9.75 -4.24
C PHE A 178 -5.38 -10.34 -5.51
N TRP A 179 -5.91 -9.97 -6.68
CA TRP A 179 -5.32 -10.40 -7.95
C TRP A 179 -3.85 -9.95 -8.07
N VAL A 180 -3.52 -8.69 -7.73
CA VAL A 180 -2.13 -8.21 -7.74
C VAL A 180 -1.27 -9.01 -6.76
N ILE A 181 -1.75 -9.24 -5.55
CA ILE A 181 -1.01 -9.96 -4.51
C ILE A 181 -0.66 -11.38 -4.99
N PHE A 182 -1.64 -12.13 -5.50
CA PHE A 182 -1.45 -13.55 -5.80
C PHE A 182 -0.92 -13.84 -7.20
N VAL A 183 -1.08 -12.94 -8.17
CA VAL A 183 -0.65 -13.17 -9.56
C VAL A 183 0.71 -12.52 -9.83
N PRO A 184 0.83 -11.21 -10.10
CA PRO A 184 2.13 -10.60 -10.37
C PRO A 184 3.04 -10.55 -9.12
N GLY A 185 2.48 -10.31 -7.92
CA GLY A 185 3.28 -10.20 -6.69
C GLY A 185 3.98 -11.50 -6.30
N LEU A 186 3.25 -12.62 -6.29
CA LEU A 186 3.83 -13.93 -5.99
C LEU A 186 4.86 -14.36 -7.04
N LYS A 187 4.61 -14.09 -8.33
CA LYS A 187 5.56 -14.33 -9.41
C LYS A 187 6.83 -13.51 -9.20
N SER A 188 6.70 -12.23 -8.89
CA SER A 188 7.83 -11.33 -8.65
C SER A 188 8.68 -11.79 -7.46
N ALA A 189 8.05 -12.10 -6.32
CA ALA A 189 8.74 -12.61 -5.13
C ALA A 189 9.52 -13.90 -5.41
N SER A 190 9.03 -14.74 -6.33
CA SER A 190 9.71 -15.99 -6.69
C SER A 190 11.03 -15.80 -7.43
N HIS A 191 11.21 -14.69 -8.14
CA HIS A 191 12.47 -14.37 -8.81
C HIS A 191 13.55 -13.89 -7.84
N LEU A 192 13.18 -13.42 -6.63
CA LEU A 192 14.11 -13.00 -5.59
C LEU A 192 14.67 -14.16 -4.76
N GLY A 193 14.07 -15.36 -4.88
CA GLY A 193 14.54 -16.59 -4.26
C GLY A 193 13.48 -17.31 -3.40
N PRO A 194 13.78 -18.54 -2.95
CA PRO A 194 12.83 -19.39 -2.24
C PRO A 194 12.39 -18.81 -0.89
N GLU A 195 13.29 -18.16 -0.15
CA GLU A 195 12.97 -17.53 1.14
C GLU A 195 12.00 -16.35 0.97
N PHE A 196 12.23 -15.49 -0.04
CA PHE A 196 11.33 -14.39 -0.39
C PHE A 196 9.96 -14.88 -0.82
N LYS A 197 9.90 -15.87 -1.71
CA LYS A 197 8.64 -16.49 -2.13
C LYS A 197 7.83 -17.00 -0.94
N LYS A 198 8.49 -17.69 -0.01
CA LYS A 198 7.85 -18.29 1.16
C LYS A 198 7.34 -17.23 2.15
N ALA A 199 8.18 -16.25 2.50
CA ALA A 199 7.82 -15.16 3.40
C ALA A 199 6.66 -14.33 2.82
N TYR A 200 6.73 -14.01 1.52
CA TYR A 200 5.67 -13.31 0.81
C TYR A 200 4.37 -14.11 0.80
N LEU A 201 4.41 -15.39 0.40
CA LEU A 201 3.21 -16.21 0.27
C LEU A 201 2.46 -16.35 1.60
N TYR A 202 3.15 -16.64 2.69
CA TYR A 202 2.47 -16.78 3.99
C TYR A 202 1.88 -15.47 4.48
N SER A 203 2.59 -14.36 4.28
CA SER A 203 2.08 -13.03 4.65
C SER A 203 0.88 -12.65 3.81
N ALA A 204 0.94 -12.89 2.49
CA ALA A 204 -0.15 -12.66 1.55
C ALA A 204 -1.40 -13.47 1.88
N VAL A 205 -1.25 -14.77 2.15
CA VAL A 205 -2.38 -15.66 2.51
C VAL A 205 -3.01 -15.22 3.82
N MET A 206 -2.21 -14.95 4.85
CA MET A 206 -2.72 -14.53 6.15
C MET A 206 -3.47 -13.21 6.06
N LEU A 207 -2.88 -12.18 5.44
CA LEU A 207 -3.50 -10.86 5.32
C LEU A 207 -4.77 -10.92 4.47
N SER A 208 -4.74 -11.58 3.31
CA SER A 208 -5.90 -11.64 2.41
C SER A 208 -7.06 -12.43 3.03
N THR A 209 -6.77 -13.48 3.79
CA THR A 209 -7.80 -14.25 4.52
C THR A 209 -8.49 -13.37 5.56
N LEU A 210 -7.72 -12.59 6.33
CA LEU A 210 -8.28 -11.67 7.31
C LEU A 210 -9.08 -10.55 6.63
N TRP A 211 -8.54 -9.96 5.55
CA TRP A 211 -9.19 -8.88 4.81
C TRP A 211 -10.53 -9.30 4.21
N PHE A 212 -10.67 -10.55 3.77
CA PHE A 212 -11.96 -11.07 3.29
C PHE A 212 -13.07 -11.04 4.35
N LEU A 213 -12.72 -11.07 5.64
CA LEU A 213 -13.70 -10.99 6.74
C LEU A 213 -14.20 -9.57 7.01
N TYR A 214 -13.46 -8.52 6.62
CA TYR A 214 -13.88 -7.12 6.82
C TYR A 214 -15.15 -6.74 6.04
N PRO A 215 -15.34 -7.06 4.75
CA PRO A 215 -16.60 -6.77 4.07
C PRO A 215 -17.78 -7.60 4.64
N ILE A 216 -17.51 -8.78 5.20
CA ILE A 216 -18.54 -9.56 5.92
C ILE A 216 -18.96 -8.80 7.19
N ALA A 217 -17.98 -8.34 7.98
CA ALA A 217 -18.23 -7.51 9.16
C ALA A 217 -19.01 -6.23 8.79
N TRP A 218 -18.64 -5.55 7.71
CA TRP A 218 -19.36 -4.38 7.19
C TRP A 218 -20.80 -4.71 6.83
N GLY A 219 -21.01 -5.82 6.11
CA GLY A 219 -22.34 -6.25 5.67
C GLY A 219 -23.29 -6.54 6.83
N VAL A 220 -22.78 -7.13 7.92
CA VAL A 220 -23.59 -7.42 9.11
C VAL A 220 -23.68 -6.24 10.09
N ALA A 221 -22.73 -5.31 10.08
CA ALA A 221 -22.71 -4.12 10.93
C ALA A 221 -23.27 -2.90 10.21
N ASP A 222 -22.41 -2.13 9.54
CA ASP A 222 -22.70 -0.82 8.93
C ASP A 222 -23.80 -0.88 7.86
N GLY A 223 -23.77 -1.93 7.04
CA GLY A 223 -24.74 -2.13 5.98
C GLY A 223 -26.08 -2.66 6.50
N GLY A 224 -26.04 -3.82 7.15
CA GLY A 224 -27.21 -4.63 7.47
C GLY A 224 -27.83 -4.39 8.85
N ASN A 225 -27.15 -3.69 9.76
CA ASN A 225 -27.55 -3.47 11.15
C ASN A 225 -27.87 -4.76 11.94
N VAL A 226 -27.30 -5.90 11.54
CA VAL A 226 -27.58 -7.24 12.13
C VAL A 226 -26.90 -7.39 13.49
N ILE A 227 -25.70 -6.83 13.67
CA ILE A 227 -24.99 -6.82 14.94
C ILE A 227 -24.96 -5.42 15.55
N SER A 228 -25.06 -5.35 16.89
CA SER A 228 -24.98 -4.09 17.61
C SER A 228 -23.59 -3.44 17.48
N PRO A 229 -23.47 -2.11 17.63
CA PRO A 229 -22.17 -1.42 17.60
C PRO A 229 -21.15 -2.01 18.57
N THR A 230 -21.56 -2.47 19.77
CA THR A 230 -20.64 -3.17 20.69
C THR A 230 -20.08 -4.46 20.08
N LYS A 231 -20.93 -5.29 19.44
CA LYS A 231 -20.49 -6.52 18.78
C LYS A 231 -19.63 -6.23 17.56
N GLU A 232 -19.93 -5.16 16.83
CA GLU A 232 -19.10 -4.65 15.74
C GLU A 232 -17.70 -4.26 16.25
N MET A 233 -17.58 -3.53 17.36
CA MET A 233 -16.27 -3.17 17.94
C MET A 233 -15.44 -4.41 18.29
N VAL A 234 -16.09 -5.46 18.79
CA VAL A 234 -15.41 -6.74 19.08
C VAL A 234 -14.97 -7.41 17.78
N PHE A 235 -15.85 -7.49 16.77
CA PHE A 235 -15.54 -8.15 15.51
C PHE A 235 -14.38 -7.47 14.79
N TYR A 236 -14.47 -6.17 14.49
CA TYR A 236 -13.36 -5.44 13.86
C TYR A 236 -12.13 -5.38 14.76
N GLY A 237 -12.31 -5.28 16.09
CA GLY A 237 -11.20 -5.30 17.04
C GLY A 237 -10.37 -6.58 16.97
N VAL A 238 -11.02 -7.74 16.92
CA VAL A 238 -10.32 -9.03 16.75
C VAL A 238 -9.62 -9.09 15.40
N LEU A 239 -10.29 -8.67 14.32
CA LEU A 239 -9.69 -8.64 12.99
C LEU A 239 -8.46 -7.74 12.96
N ASP A 240 -8.53 -6.53 13.54
CA ASP A 240 -7.43 -5.59 13.58
C ASP A 240 -6.27 -6.12 14.42
N VAL A 241 -6.52 -6.76 15.57
CA VAL A 241 -5.46 -7.41 16.35
C VAL A 241 -4.73 -8.48 15.53
N LEU A 242 -5.46 -9.26 14.73
CA LEU A 242 -4.85 -10.27 13.87
C LEU A 242 -4.11 -9.66 12.66
N ALA A 243 -4.72 -8.66 12.01
CA ALA A 243 -4.22 -8.06 10.77
C ALA A 243 -3.15 -6.99 10.98
N LYS A 244 -3.00 -6.49 12.21
CA LYS A 244 -2.02 -5.45 12.57
C LYS A 244 -0.91 -6.03 13.47
N PRO A 245 -1.03 -6.15 14.81
CA PRO A 245 0.10 -6.56 15.64
C PRO A 245 0.53 -8.00 15.38
N VAL A 246 -0.40 -8.96 15.24
CA VAL A 246 -0.03 -10.35 14.95
C VAL A 246 0.60 -10.46 13.55
N PHE A 247 -0.02 -9.85 12.54
CA PHE A 247 0.52 -9.85 11.18
C PHE A 247 1.90 -9.21 11.08
N THR A 248 2.08 -7.99 11.61
CA THR A 248 3.36 -7.26 11.51
C THR A 248 4.48 -8.01 12.21
N LEU A 249 4.25 -8.55 13.42
CA LEU A 249 5.24 -9.37 14.10
C LEU A 249 5.58 -10.61 13.26
N PHE A 250 4.57 -11.39 12.82
CA PHE A 250 4.78 -12.56 11.97
C PHE A 250 5.57 -12.23 10.70
N HIS A 251 5.24 -11.12 10.04
CA HIS A 251 5.89 -10.67 8.81
C HIS A 251 7.36 -10.32 9.08
N LEU A 252 7.64 -9.48 10.09
CA LEU A 252 8.99 -9.13 10.51
C LEU A 252 9.83 -10.35 10.89
N PHE A 253 9.25 -11.33 11.58
CA PHE A 253 9.94 -12.59 11.89
C PHE A 253 10.24 -13.41 10.63
N SER A 254 9.31 -13.45 9.67
CA SER A 254 9.46 -14.18 8.40
C SER A 254 10.56 -13.58 7.53
N LEU A 255 10.73 -12.26 7.56
CA LEU A 255 11.76 -11.55 6.79
C LEU A 255 13.18 -11.70 7.34
N ARG A 256 13.37 -12.18 8.58
CA ARG A 256 14.73 -12.37 9.17
C ARG A 256 15.63 -13.30 8.37
N LYS A 257 15.05 -14.16 7.51
CA LYS A 257 15.79 -15.08 6.64
C LYS A 257 16.03 -14.52 5.23
N CYS A 258 15.44 -13.39 4.91
CA CYS A 258 15.56 -12.75 3.61
C CYS A 258 16.78 -11.83 3.59
N ASN A 259 17.55 -11.88 2.49
CA ASN A 259 18.65 -10.94 2.30
C ASN A 259 18.12 -9.62 1.74
N TYR A 260 17.99 -8.62 2.61
CA TYR A 260 17.46 -7.29 2.27
C TYR A 260 18.25 -6.56 1.17
N SER A 261 19.52 -6.91 0.94
CA SER A 261 20.30 -6.30 -0.15
C SER A 261 19.66 -6.55 -1.52
N SER A 262 18.95 -7.67 -1.68
CA SER A 262 18.27 -8.04 -2.93
C SER A 262 17.07 -7.15 -3.28
N LEU A 263 16.52 -6.41 -2.31
CA LEU A 263 15.35 -5.55 -2.51
C LEU A 263 15.73 -4.16 -3.03
N HIS A 264 17.01 -3.79 -2.99
CA HIS A 264 17.52 -2.47 -3.40
C HIS A 264 16.67 -1.28 -2.91
N LEU A 265 16.10 -1.36 -1.69
CA LEU A 265 15.30 -0.28 -1.08
C LEU A 265 16.15 0.93 -0.64
N ARG A 266 17.36 1.08 -1.20
CA ARG A 266 18.25 2.21 -0.90
C ARG A 266 17.65 3.47 -1.50
N SER A 267 17.44 4.46 -0.65
CA SER A 267 17.08 5.79 -1.09
C SER A 267 18.31 6.36 -1.78
N GLY A 268 18.29 6.58 -3.10
CA GLY A 268 19.36 7.28 -3.83
C GLY A 268 19.54 8.76 -3.42
N LYS A 269 19.18 9.14 -2.18
CA LYS A 269 19.29 10.47 -1.61
C LYS A 269 20.63 10.63 -0.88
N PHE A 270 21.05 11.90 -0.78
CA PHE A 270 22.35 12.42 -0.34
C PHE A 270 23.04 11.76 0.87
N SER A 271 22.32 11.08 1.78
CA SER A 271 22.96 10.39 2.92
C SER A 271 23.76 9.15 2.53
N ASP A 272 23.36 8.45 1.46
CA ASP A 272 24.14 7.32 0.93
C ASP A 272 25.36 7.80 0.13
N TYR A 273 25.36 9.07 -0.32
CA TYR A 273 26.51 9.71 -0.94
C TYR A 273 27.62 10.03 0.06
N GLU A 274 27.28 10.29 1.31
CA GLU A 274 28.28 10.58 2.35
C GLU A 274 29.12 9.33 2.67
N ASP A 275 28.53 8.14 2.67
CA ASP A 275 29.28 6.87 2.77
C ASP A 275 30.20 6.65 1.56
N VAL A 276 29.77 6.99 0.33
CA VAL A 276 30.60 6.85 -0.89
C VAL A 276 31.71 7.91 -0.97
N VAL A 277 31.45 9.12 -0.48
CA VAL A 277 32.42 10.23 -0.38
C VAL A 277 33.43 9.98 0.75
N SER A 278 32.99 9.40 1.88
CA SER A 278 33.88 9.00 2.98
C SER A 278 34.81 7.85 2.59
N HIS A 279 34.38 7.00 1.65
CA HIS A 279 35.19 5.91 1.07
C HIS A 279 36.00 6.30 -0.19
N GLY A 280 36.16 7.60 -0.47
CA GLY A 280 37.20 8.09 -1.38
C GLY A 280 36.86 8.09 -2.87
N THR A 281 35.59 7.99 -3.26
CA THR A 281 35.23 8.06 -4.69
C THR A 281 35.04 9.52 -5.14
N THR A 282 35.79 9.96 -6.15
CA THR A 282 35.83 11.36 -6.57
C THR A 282 34.50 11.86 -7.18
N PRO A 283 34.12 13.14 -7.00
CA PRO A 283 32.86 13.73 -7.49
C PRO A 283 32.64 13.60 -9.01
N ARG A 284 33.70 13.41 -9.80
CA ARG A 284 33.65 13.27 -11.26
C ARG A 284 33.02 11.96 -11.72
N SER A 285 33.15 10.90 -10.93
CA SER A 285 32.52 9.60 -11.21
C SER A 285 31.00 9.62 -10.98
N VAL A 286 30.55 10.52 -10.10
CA VAL A 286 29.14 10.69 -9.71
C VAL A 286 28.34 11.40 -10.80
N GLU A 287 28.90 12.45 -11.40
CA GLU A 287 28.29 13.13 -12.56
C GLU A 287 28.15 12.18 -13.76
N ALA A 288 29.13 11.27 -13.94
CA ALA A 288 29.12 10.25 -14.98
C ALA A 288 28.07 9.15 -14.70
N ALA A 289 27.91 8.70 -13.46
CA ALA A 289 26.88 7.76 -13.06
C ALA A 289 25.46 8.34 -13.26
N LYS A 290 25.27 9.61 -12.93
CA LYS A 290 24.02 10.35 -13.16
C LYS A 290 23.69 10.49 -14.65
N LYS A 291 24.70 10.68 -15.51
CA LYS A 291 24.55 10.67 -16.97
C LYS A 291 24.28 9.27 -17.53
N MET A 292 24.82 8.22 -16.92
CA MET A 292 24.55 6.83 -17.32
C MET A 292 23.12 6.39 -16.98
N GLU A 293 22.59 6.72 -15.80
CA GLU A 293 21.18 6.45 -15.46
C GLU A 293 20.20 7.26 -16.33
N ALA A 294 20.54 8.52 -16.63
CA ALA A 294 19.72 9.35 -17.52
C ALA A 294 19.70 8.84 -18.98
N ASN A 295 20.79 8.19 -19.43
CA ASN A 295 20.90 7.66 -20.80
C ASN A 295 20.51 6.18 -20.93
N GLY A 296 20.33 5.44 -19.83
CA GLY A 296 20.08 3.99 -19.83
C GLY A 296 18.67 3.53 -20.20
N HIS A 297 17.75 4.45 -20.55
CA HIS A 297 16.38 4.08 -20.95
C HIS A 297 16.24 3.52 -22.37
N HIS A 298 17.35 3.38 -23.11
CA HIS A 298 17.35 2.63 -24.37
C HIS A 298 18.60 1.75 -24.48
N THR A 299 18.37 0.50 -24.89
CA THR A 299 19.33 -0.57 -25.24
C THR A 299 19.86 -1.43 -24.09
N GLY A 300 19.24 -2.61 -23.93
CA GLY A 300 19.82 -3.73 -23.20
C GLY A 300 20.76 -4.51 -24.11
N VAL A 301 22.06 -4.44 -23.85
CA VAL A 301 23.06 -5.49 -24.13
C VAL A 301 24.19 -5.31 -23.11
N ILE A 302 24.39 -6.26 -22.21
CA ILE A 302 25.54 -6.28 -21.30
C ILE A 302 26.72 -6.91 -22.06
N ALA A 303 27.73 -6.09 -22.38
CA ALA A 303 29.03 -6.57 -22.86
C ALA A 303 29.94 -6.86 -21.66
N ASN A 304 30.42 -8.10 -21.59
CA ASN A 304 31.31 -8.62 -20.56
C ASN A 304 32.76 -8.19 -20.83
N SER A 305 33.42 -7.47 -19.92
CA SER A 305 34.85 -7.14 -20.03
C SER A 305 35.67 -7.96 -19.03
N ASN A 306 36.37 -8.98 -19.53
CA ASN A 306 37.42 -9.66 -18.79
C ASN A 306 38.76 -8.94 -18.99
N ASN A 307 39.43 -8.65 -17.87
CA ASN A 307 40.80 -8.17 -17.78
C ASN A 307 41.80 -9.16 -18.42
N ALA A 308 42.78 -8.64 -19.15
CA ALA A 308 44.06 -9.31 -19.41
C ALA A 308 45.21 -8.27 -19.35
N PRO A 309 46.34 -8.57 -18.68
CA PRO A 309 47.48 -7.66 -18.59
C PRO A 309 48.49 -7.87 -19.72
N ASN A 310 49.24 -6.81 -20.01
CA ASN A 310 50.33 -6.71 -20.98
C ASN A 310 51.40 -7.81 -20.86
N SER A 311 51.86 -8.32 -22.01
CA SER A 311 53.24 -8.77 -22.20
C SER A 311 53.72 -8.53 -23.63
N THR A 312 54.85 -7.85 -23.73
CA THR A 312 55.68 -7.51 -24.89
C THR A 312 56.35 -8.76 -25.49
N THR A 313 56.44 -8.89 -26.84
CA THR A 313 57.62 -9.41 -27.59
C THR A 313 57.42 -9.46 -29.13
N THR A 314 58.35 -8.82 -29.85
CA THR A 314 59.02 -9.17 -31.14
C THR A 314 58.28 -9.68 -32.41
N ALA A 315 58.33 -8.82 -33.44
CA ALA A 315 58.96 -8.96 -34.78
C ALA A 315 58.68 -10.14 -35.76
N ALA A 316 58.63 -9.73 -37.05
CA ALA A 316 58.87 -10.45 -38.32
C ALA A 316 57.71 -11.28 -38.93
N ASN A 317 57.57 -11.49 -40.25
CA ASN A 317 57.88 -10.80 -41.52
C ASN A 317 57.17 -11.66 -42.61
N ALA A 318 56.92 -11.08 -43.80
CA ALA A 318 56.90 -11.75 -45.11
C ALA A 318 55.80 -12.79 -45.53
N THR A 319 54.92 -12.33 -46.43
CA THR A 319 54.65 -12.79 -47.84
C THR A 319 54.50 -14.28 -48.26
N ALA A 320 53.51 -14.46 -49.15
CA ALA A 320 53.41 -15.31 -50.37
C ALA A 320 52.61 -16.64 -50.30
N GLY A 321 51.65 -16.78 -51.24
CA GLY A 321 50.77 -17.96 -51.48
C GLY A 321 51.44 -19.07 -52.32
N PRO A 322 50.79 -19.74 -53.31
CA PRO A 322 49.35 -19.90 -53.63
C PRO A 322 48.94 -21.38 -53.89
N GLY A 323 47.67 -21.66 -54.23
CA GLY A 323 47.31 -22.80 -55.10
C GLY A 323 46.02 -23.59 -54.80
N THR A 324 45.05 -23.45 -55.72
CA THR A 324 44.09 -24.45 -56.29
C THR A 324 43.22 -25.29 -55.33
N GLY A 325 41.89 -25.42 -55.46
CA GLY A 325 40.93 -25.12 -56.51
C GLY A 325 39.83 -26.19 -56.49
N THR A 326 38.55 -25.81 -56.51
CA THR A 326 37.45 -26.45 -57.27
C THR A 326 36.12 -25.78 -56.92
N ALA A 327 35.37 -25.47 -57.98
CA ALA A 327 34.12 -24.74 -57.97
C ALA A 327 32.95 -25.67 -58.32
N THR A 328 31.79 -25.43 -57.74
CA THR A 328 30.49 -25.59 -58.39
C THR A 328 29.56 -24.50 -57.84
N GLY A 329 29.15 -23.60 -58.73
CA GLY A 329 28.23 -22.51 -58.42
C GLY A 329 26.79 -22.85 -58.79
N ILE A 330 25.86 -22.09 -58.22
CA ILE A 330 24.65 -21.58 -58.90
C ILE A 330 24.47 -20.12 -58.42
N HIS A 331 24.26 -19.23 -59.39
CA HIS A 331 24.35 -17.76 -59.41
C HIS A 331 22.90 -17.19 -59.67
N PRO A 332 22.67 -15.91 -60.00
CA PRO A 332 22.53 -14.72 -59.14
C PRO A 332 21.22 -13.91 -59.40
N ASN A 333 21.11 -12.75 -58.73
CA ASN A 333 20.60 -11.44 -59.22
C ASN A 333 19.55 -10.73 -58.34
N GLU A 334 19.95 -9.52 -57.93
CA GLU A 334 19.17 -8.36 -57.47
C GLU A 334 18.29 -7.77 -58.61
N PRO A 335 17.81 -6.49 -58.58
CA PRO A 335 16.95 -5.74 -57.64
C PRO A 335 15.70 -5.17 -58.40
N HIS A 336 15.13 -4.03 -57.94
CA HIS A 336 13.98 -3.22 -58.44
C HIS A 336 12.65 -3.53 -57.71
N GLY A 337 11.87 -2.60 -57.18
CA GLY A 337 11.89 -1.14 -57.14
C GLY A 337 10.46 -0.59 -57.03
N ILE A 338 10.31 0.59 -56.40
CA ILE A 338 9.24 1.60 -56.54
C ILE A 338 7.87 1.18 -55.92
N ILE A 339 7.11 1.95 -55.12
CA ILE A 339 6.65 3.36 -55.11
C ILE A 339 6.21 3.63 -53.64
N GLY A 340 6.38 4.78 -52.97
CA GLY A 340 6.63 6.16 -53.38
C GLY A 340 5.64 7.07 -52.62
N HIS A 341 6.17 8.22 -52.18
CA HIS A 341 5.48 9.43 -51.71
C HIS A 341 4.95 9.47 -50.27
N ASP A 342 5.07 10.56 -49.51
CA ASP A 342 5.93 11.76 -49.49
C ASP A 342 5.47 12.52 -48.22
N LYS A 343 6.38 12.82 -47.28
CA LYS A 343 6.97 14.13 -47.00
C LYS A 343 6.17 15.12 -46.12
N PHE A 344 7.00 15.91 -45.44
CA PHE A 344 6.80 17.19 -44.75
C PHE A 344 6.20 17.09 -43.34
N GLY A 345 6.80 17.68 -42.32
CA GLY A 345 7.86 18.68 -42.28
C GLY A 345 7.59 19.60 -41.10
N ALA A 346 8.62 19.87 -40.30
CA ALA A 346 8.56 20.70 -39.10
C ALA A 346 8.10 22.15 -39.40
N LYS A 347 7.31 22.74 -38.50
CA LYS A 347 7.27 24.19 -38.25
C LYS A 347 7.03 24.50 -36.77
N ASN A 348 7.76 25.51 -36.33
CA ASN A 348 7.85 26.10 -34.99
C ASN A 348 6.62 26.94 -34.59
N ALA A 349 6.51 27.09 -33.26
CA ALA A 349 6.10 28.27 -32.49
C ALA A 349 4.66 28.81 -32.60
N THR A 350 4.05 28.94 -31.42
CA THR A 350 3.32 30.10 -30.83
C THR A 350 2.02 29.69 -30.15
N GLY A 351 1.74 30.30 -28.99
CA GLY A 351 0.39 30.37 -28.42
C GLY A 351 0.18 29.57 -27.15
N ASN A 352 0.44 30.21 -26.01
CA ASN A 352 -0.19 29.89 -24.73
C ASN A 352 -1.65 30.37 -24.76
N PRO A 353 -2.66 29.52 -24.53
CA PRO A 353 -4.01 29.98 -24.22
C PRO A 353 -4.35 29.70 -22.75
N GLY A 354 -4.48 30.79 -21.99
CA GLY A 354 -5.61 31.03 -21.10
C GLY A 354 -5.83 30.08 -19.93
N ILE A 355 -5.34 30.50 -18.75
CA ILE A 355 -5.97 30.17 -17.47
C ILE A 355 -7.36 30.80 -17.48
N GLU A 356 -8.40 29.98 -17.60
CA GLU A 356 -9.79 30.42 -17.44
C GLU A 356 -10.14 30.42 -15.95
N ALA A 357 -10.36 31.61 -15.39
CA ALA A 357 -10.76 31.82 -14.02
C ALA A 357 -12.23 31.38 -13.84
N ALA A 358 -12.48 30.49 -12.87
CA ALA A 358 -13.83 30.10 -12.47
C ALA A 358 -14.62 31.32 -11.92
N PRO A 359 -15.89 31.53 -12.34
CA PRO A 359 -16.68 32.64 -11.82
C PRO A 359 -17.16 32.37 -10.39
N ALA A 360 -17.05 33.41 -9.56
CA ALA A 360 -17.39 33.44 -8.14
C ALA A 360 -18.87 33.15 -7.85
N MET A 361 -19.10 32.30 -6.85
CA MET A 361 -20.41 31.98 -6.29
C MET A 361 -20.98 33.19 -5.54
N ARG A 362 -22.07 33.77 -6.05
CA ARG A 362 -22.76 34.92 -5.45
C ARG A 362 -23.70 34.43 -4.34
N GLN A 363 -23.47 34.91 -3.11
CA GLN A 363 -24.41 34.77 -1.98
C GLN A 363 -25.49 35.87 -2.01
N ALA A 364 -26.62 35.54 -1.34
CA ALA A 364 -27.76 36.37 -0.94
C ALA A 364 -28.83 36.63 -2.03
N HIS A 365 -30.14 36.48 -1.80
CA HIS A 365 -30.92 36.83 -0.61
C HIS A 365 -32.15 35.92 -0.41
N ALA A 366 -32.46 35.64 0.86
CA ALA A 366 -33.81 35.24 1.29
C ALA A 366 -34.63 36.52 1.54
N THR A 367 -35.87 36.55 1.06
CA THR A 367 -36.87 37.54 1.47
C THR A 367 -38.25 36.88 1.52
N GLN A 368 -38.84 37.02 2.72
CA GLN A 368 -40.23 36.83 3.17
C GLN A 368 -40.81 35.42 3.23
#